data_AF-A0A5N5ZA62-F1
#
_entry.id   AF-A0A5N5ZA62-F1
#
_cell.length_a   1.000
_cell.length_b   1.000
_cell.length_c   1.000
_cell.angle_alpha   90.00
_cell.angle_beta   90.00
_cell.angle_gamma   90.00
#
_symmetry.space_group_name_H-M   'P 1'
#
loop_
_entity.id
_entity.type
_entity.pdbx_description
1 polymer ?
#
loop_
_entity_poly.entity_id
_entity_poly.type
_entity_poly.pdbx_seq_one_letter_code
_entity_poly.pdbx_strand_id
1 'polypeptide(L)'
;MIEAKHREILKKYYSRNYTKDVLENLRKKGIESQQNTSFTPSYIRMVYRGEVSHPEIELAIFEVFKKYKAKHEKLEAEKQALLQ
;
A
#
# COMPACT_ATOMS: atom_id res chain seq x y z
N MET A 1 -4.53 7.42 11.09
CA MET A 1 -5.32 7.76 9.90
C MET A 1 -4.41 8.29 8.79
N ILE A 2 -4.67 7.93 7.52
CA ILE A 2 -3.90 8.42 6.38
C ILE A 2 -4.35 9.84 5.99
N GLU A 3 -3.51 10.83 6.31
CA GLU A 3 -3.74 12.23 5.92
C GLU A 3 -3.55 12.51 4.41
N ALA A 4 -4.09 13.65 3.95
CA ALA A 4 -3.97 14.10 2.57
C ALA A 4 -2.53 14.18 2.05
N LYS A 5 -1.60 14.71 2.87
CA LYS A 5 -0.18 14.82 2.52
C LYS A 5 0.47 13.45 2.24
N HIS A 6 0.06 12.42 2.98
CA HIS A 6 0.56 11.07 2.75
C HIS A 6 0.06 10.53 1.41
N ARG A 7 -1.22 10.75 1.08
CA ARG A 7 -1.81 10.29 -0.19
C ARG A 7 -1.12 10.87 -1.42
N GLU A 8 -0.73 12.15 -1.38
CA GLU A 8 0.01 12.80 -2.48
C GLU A 8 1.35 12.11 -2.75
N ILE A 9 2.02 11.63 -1.70
CA ILE A 9 3.26 10.86 -1.83
C ILE A 9 2.94 9.44 -2.32
N LEU A 10 2.00 8.75 -1.68
CA LEU A 10 1.63 7.37 -2.00
C LEU A 10 1.18 7.20 -3.46
N LYS A 11 0.39 8.15 -3.98
CA LYS A 11 -0.13 8.15 -5.35
C LYS A 11 0.97 8.16 -6.42
N LYS A 12 2.16 8.68 -6.12
CA LYS A 12 3.30 8.68 -7.06
C LYS A 12 3.88 7.29 -7.30
N TYR A 13 3.71 6.38 -6.34
CA TYR A 13 4.34 5.06 -6.36
C TYR A 13 3.33 3.92 -6.49
N TYR A 14 2.09 4.11 -6.07
CA TYR A 14 1.07 3.07 -6.18
C TYR A 14 0.54 2.90 -7.59
N SER A 15 0.59 1.66 -8.05
CA SER A 15 -0.08 1.20 -9.27
C SER A 15 -1.58 0.94 -9.01
N ARG A 16 -2.35 0.72 -10.08
CA ARG A 16 -3.79 0.42 -10.03
C ARG A 16 -4.16 -0.78 -9.14
N ASN A 17 -3.20 -1.64 -8.82
CA ASN A 17 -3.40 -2.91 -8.11
C ASN A 17 -2.89 -2.92 -6.65
N TYR A 18 -2.44 -1.79 -6.09
CA TYR A 18 -1.87 -1.77 -4.72
C TYR A 18 -2.79 -2.38 -3.66
N THR A 19 -4.12 -2.29 -3.83
CA THR A 19 -5.08 -2.90 -2.91
C THR A 19 -4.95 -4.41 -2.82
N LYS A 20 -4.55 -5.09 -3.90
CA LYS A 20 -4.30 -6.54 -3.88
C LYS A 20 -3.08 -6.87 -3.03
N ASP A 21 -2.02 -6.09 -3.16
CA ASP A 21 -0.78 -6.27 -2.37
C ASP A 21 -1.01 -6.01 -0.88
N VAL A 22 -1.86 -5.02 -0.56
CA VAL A 22 -2.25 -4.74 0.83
C VAL A 22 -3.05 -5.91 1.41
N LEU A 23 -4.02 -6.44 0.68
CA LEU A 23 -4.79 -7.61 1.13
C LEU A 23 -3.92 -8.85 1.30
N GLU A 24 -2.97 -9.08 0.40
CA GLU A 24 -2.01 -10.17 0.55
C GLU A 24 -1.12 -9.98 1.78
N ASN A 25 -0.66 -8.76 2.05
CA ASN A 25 0.12 -8.44 3.24
C ASN A 25 -0.67 -8.72 4.53
N LEU A 26 -1.91 -8.25 4.61
CA LEU A 26 -2.81 -8.50 5.74
C LEU A 26 -3.05 -10.00 5.95
N ARG A 27 -3.34 -10.75 4.87
CA ARG A 27 -3.52 -12.21 4.92
C ARG A 27 -2.26 -12.93 5.41
N LYS A 28 -1.08 -12.52 4.94
CA LYS A 28 0.21 -13.10 5.39
C LYS A 28 0.48 -12.88 6.87
N LYS A 29 -0.09 -11.82 7.44
CA LYS A 29 0.01 -11.48 8.86
C LYS A 29 -1.10 -12.10 9.72
N GLY A 30 -2.04 -12.82 9.12
CA GLY A 30 -3.23 -13.34 9.81
C GLY A 30 -4.16 -12.24 10.31
N ILE A 31 -4.09 -11.04 9.73
CA ILE A 31 -4.95 -9.91 10.10
C ILE A 31 -6.24 -10.04 9.30
N GLU A 32 -7.31 -10.42 9.98
CA GLU A 32 -8.65 -10.60 9.42
C GLU A 32 -9.66 -9.66 10.08
N SER A 33 -10.84 -9.50 9.46
CA SER A 33 -11.92 -8.74 10.11
C SER A 33 -12.48 -9.50 11.31
N GLN A 34 -13.26 -8.82 12.17
CA GLN A 34 -13.92 -9.41 13.34
C GLN A 34 -14.78 -10.65 13.04
N GLN A 35 -15.18 -10.86 11.79
CA GLN A 35 -15.93 -12.05 11.34
C GLN A 35 -15.05 -13.13 10.71
N ASN A 36 -13.72 -13.08 10.88
CA ASN A 36 -12.74 -13.92 10.18
C ASN A 36 -12.89 -13.86 8.64
N THR A 37 -13.31 -12.70 8.14
CA THR A 37 -13.44 -12.43 6.71
C THR A 37 -12.30 -11.54 6.25
N SER A 38 -11.74 -11.83 5.09
CA SER A 38 -10.75 -10.96 4.45
C SER A 38 -11.36 -9.59 4.17
N PHE A 39 -10.58 -8.53 4.39
CA PHE A 39 -11.00 -7.17 4.04
C PHE A 39 -11.28 -7.05 2.53
N THR A 40 -12.17 -6.14 2.17
CA THR A 40 -12.48 -5.89 0.75
C THR A 40 -11.57 -4.80 0.18
N PRO A 41 -11.27 -4.81 -1.14
CA PRO A 41 -10.51 -3.73 -1.76
C PRO A 41 -11.15 -2.35 -1.57
N SER A 42 -12.48 -2.28 -1.49
CA SER A 42 -13.21 -1.04 -1.21
C SER A 42 -12.91 -0.53 0.20
N TYR A 43 -12.88 -1.41 1.21
CA TYR A 43 -12.53 -1.03 2.57
C TYR A 43 -11.08 -0.51 2.67
N ILE A 44 -10.13 -1.16 1.99
CA ILE A 44 -8.74 -0.64 1.88
C ILE A 44 -8.72 0.76 1.29
N ARG A 45 -9.53 1.02 0.25
CA ARG A 45 -9.62 2.35 -0.37
C ARG A 45 -10.21 3.39 0.58
N MET A 46 -11.18 3.03 1.41
CA MET A 46 -11.73 3.94 2.42
C MET A 46 -10.67 4.33 3.47
N VAL A 47 -9.88 3.34 3.94
CA VAL A 47 -8.74 3.59 4.85
C VAL A 47 -7.67 4.45 4.17
N TYR A 48 -7.32 4.14 2.93
CA TYR A 48 -6.38 4.94 2.12
C TYR A 48 -6.85 6.39 1.94
N ARG A 49 -8.16 6.59 1.76
CA ARG A 49 -8.78 7.92 1.67
C ARG A 49 -8.98 8.57 3.04
N GLY A 50 -8.61 7.93 4.15
CA GLY A 50 -8.83 8.46 5.48
C GLY A 50 -10.31 8.65 5.83
N GLU A 51 -11.23 8.00 5.11
CA GLU A 51 -12.67 8.01 5.41
C GLU A 51 -12.96 7.18 6.67
N VAL A 52 -12.15 6.15 6.90
CA VAL A 52 -12.16 5.29 8.09
C VAL A 52 -10.75 5.09 8.60
N SER A 53 -10.58 4.89 9.90
CA SER A 53 -9.28 4.55 10.48
C SER A 53 -9.26 3.08 10.87
N HIS A 54 -8.23 2.37 10.39
CA HIS A 54 -7.95 1.02 10.83
C HIS A 54 -6.43 0.83 10.89
N PRO A 55 -5.81 0.89 12.09
CA PRO A 55 -4.36 0.99 12.24
C PRO A 55 -3.57 -0.11 11.51
N GLU A 56 -4.09 -1.34 11.50
CA GLU A 56 -3.43 -2.47 10.85
C GLU A 56 -3.41 -2.34 9.33
N ILE A 57 -4.52 -1.88 8.74
CA ILE A 57 -4.61 -1.62 7.30
C ILE A 57 -3.76 -0.42 6.93
N GLU A 58 -3.75 0.63 7.73
CA GLU A 58 -2.89 1.79 7.53
C GLU A 58 -1.41 1.38 7.50
N LEU A 59 -0.99 0.56 8.45
CA LEU A 59 0.38 0.03 8.50
C LEU A 59 0.68 -0.85 7.28
N ALA A 60 -0.24 -1.75 6.90
CA ALA A 60 -0.09 -2.59 5.72
C ALA A 60 0.04 -1.77 4.43
N ILE A 61 -0.71 -0.66 4.31
CA ILE A 61 -0.58 0.31 3.21
C ILE A 61 0.86 0.85 3.18
N PHE A 62 1.37 1.42 4.28
CA PHE A 62 2.72 1.97 4.32
C PHE A 62 3.83 0.93 4.05
N GLU A 63 3.66 -0.32 4.47
CA GLU A 63 4.61 -1.38 4.15
C GLU A 63 4.63 -1.73 2.66
N VAL A 64 3.45 -1.82 2.04
CA VAL A 64 3.35 -2.01 0.59
C VAL A 64 4.03 -0.84 -0.11
N PHE A 65 3.82 0.39 0.36
CA PHE A 65 4.50 1.57 -0.18
C PHE A 65 6.02 1.44 -0.13
N LYS A 66 6.60 0.99 0.99
CA LYS A 66 8.04 0.78 1.12
C LYS A 66 8.58 -0.18 0.04
N LYS A 67 7.84 -1.24 -0.27
CA LYS A 67 8.20 -2.19 -1.35
C LYS A 67 8.15 -1.53 -2.73
N TYR A 68 7.10 -0.77 -3.01
CA TYR A 68 6.94 -0.05 -4.28
C TYR A 68 8.05 1.00 -4.48
N LYS A 69 8.35 1.77 -3.44
CA LYS A 69 9.42 2.77 -3.45
C LYS A 69 10.78 2.13 -3.78
N ALA A 70 11.15 1.06 -3.05
CA ALA A 70 12.40 0.35 -3.29
C ALA A 70 12.49 -0.24 -4.71
N LYS A 71 11.39 -0.77 -5.25
CA LYS A 71 11.35 -1.27 -6.63
C LYS A 71 11.55 -0.14 -7.65
N HIS A 72 10.93 1.01 -7.42
CA HIS A 72 11.10 2.18 -8.28
C HIS A 72 12.53 2.69 -8.27
N GLU A 73 13.13 2.85 -7.08
CA GLU A 73 14.52 3.29 -6.92
C GLU A 73 15.50 2.31 -7.60
N LYS A 74 15.26 1.01 -7.47
CA LYS A 74 16.08 -0.01 -8.16
C LYS A 74 15.97 0.10 -9.68
N LEU A 75 14.76 0.22 -10.21
CA LEU A 75 14.54 0.35 -11.66
C LEU A 75 15.17 1.63 -12.23
N GLU A 76 15.09 2.74 -11.49
CA GLU A 76 15.73 3.99 -11.92
C GLU A 76 17.25 3.89 -11.89
N ALA A 77 17.84 3.25 -10.87
CA ALA A 77 19.28 2.98 -10.83
C ALA A 77 19.73 2.08 -11.99
N GLU A 78 18.98 1.01 -12.30
CA GLU A 78 19.26 0.11 -13.43
C GLU A 78 19.18 0.83 -14.78
N LYS A 79 18.20 1.72 -14.98
CA LYS A 79 18.10 2.54 -16.20
C LYS A 79 19.28 3.50 -16.36
N GLN A 80 19.68 4.17 -15.29
CA GLN A 80 20.82 5.10 -15.32
C GLN A 80 22.12 4.35 -15.66
N ALA A 81 22.31 3.15 -15.13
CA ALA A 81 23.47 2.32 -15.43
C ALA A 81 23.49 1.79 -16.89
N LEU A 82 22.33 1.65 -17.54
CA LEU A 82 22.21 1.19 -18.94
C LEU A 82 22.36 2.32 -19.98
N LEU A 83 22.21 3.58 -19.56
CA LEU A 83 22.29 4.77 -20.42
C LEU A 83 23.64 5.50 -20.32
N GLN A 84 24.61 4.94 -19.59
CA GLN A 84 26.01 5.35 -19.53
C GLN A 84 26.86 4.55 -20.53
#